data_AF-A0A948XDZ0-F1
#
_entry.id   AF-A0A948XDZ0-F1
#
_cell.length_a   1.000
_cell.length_b   1.000
_cell.length_c   1.000
_cell.angle_alpha   90.00
_cell.angle_beta   90.00
_cell.angle_gamma   90.00
#
_symmetry.space_group_name_H-M   'P 1'
#
loop_
_entity.id
_entity.type
_entity.pdbx_description
1 polymer ?
#
loop_
_entity_poly.entity_id
_entity_poly.type
_entity_poly.pdbx_seq_one_letter_code
_entity_poly.pdbx_strand_id
1 'polypeptide(L)'
;MPTGAAIDGYAQVFRVLDALKASSNVAPGLRGSIFSAIDQLRVASAPAEHVAIAERISATMHQLEWALHKSNGERQACIRQQLRALNEAWLATPAPRN
;
A
#
# COMPACT_ATOMS: atom_id res chain seq x y z
N MET A 1 18.42 15.03 5.01
CA MET A 1 18.69 14.02 3.96
C MET A 1 17.72 12.88 4.15
N PRO A 2 16.72 12.67 3.27
CA PRO A 2 15.98 11.41 3.27
C PRO A 2 17.00 10.28 3.06
N THR A 3 17.06 9.35 3.99
CA THR A 3 17.92 8.16 3.88
C THR A 3 17.48 7.33 2.68
N GLY A 4 18.41 6.60 2.02
CA GLY A 4 18.08 5.75 0.87
C GLY A 4 16.89 4.80 1.14
N ALA A 5 16.78 4.35 2.39
CA ALA A 5 15.65 3.56 2.89
C ALA A 5 14.27 4.24 2.72
N ALA A 6 14.17 5.56 2.88
CA ALA A 6 12.90 6.27 2.69
C ALA A 6 12.45 6.18 1.21
N ILE A 7 13.36 6.47 0.29
CA ILE A 7 13.12 6.43 -1.16
C ILE A 7 12.70 5.01 -1.57
N ASP A 8 13.39 4.00 -1.05
CA ASP A 8 13.07 2.60 -1.29
C ASP A 8 11.67 2.24 -0.76
N GLY A 9 11.32 2.71 0.45
CA GLY A 9 10.00 2.50 1.05
C GLY A 9 8.88 3.13 0.21
N TYR A 10 9.05 4.37 -0.21
CA TYR A 10 8.09 5.05 -1.10
C TYR A 10 7.90 4.32 -2.43
N ALA A 11 9.00 3.92 -3.07
CA ALA A 11 8.97 3.18 -4.34
C ALA A 11 8.37 1.78 -4.18
N GLN A 12 8.57 1.13 -3.04
CA GLN A 12 8.01 -0.17 -2.71
C GLN A 12 6.48 -0.09 -2.54
N VAL A 13 5.95 0.92 -1.84
CA VAL A 13 4.49 1.16 -1.74
C VAL A 13 3.90 1.36 -3.13
N PHE A 14 4.53 2.18 -3.98
CA PHE A 14 4.06 2.41 -5.34
C PHE A 14 4.01 1.12 -6.16
N ARG A 15 5.06 0.29 -6.12
CA ARG A 15 5.09 -1.01 -6.81
C ARG A 15 3.99 -1.96 -6.33
N VAL A 16 3.67 -1.98 -5.04
CA VAL A 16 2.57 -2.78 -4.50
C VAL A 16 1.22 -2.31 -5.05
N LEU A 17 0.98 -0.99 -5.04
CA LEU A 17 -0.26 -0.41 -5.55
C LEU A 17 -0.44 -0.66 -7.06
N ASP A 18 0.64 -0.55 -7.83
CA ASP A 18 0.64 -0.83 -9.27
C ASP A 18 0.33 -2.31 -9.57
N ALA A 19 0.96 -3.24 -8.84
CA ALA A 19 0.68 -4.67 -8.96
C ALA A 19 -0.78 -5.03 -8.62
N LEU A 20 -1.38 -4.37 -7.63
CA LEU A 20 -2.79 -4.54 -7.25
C LEU A 20 -3.76 -3.99 -8.30
N LYS A 21 -3.36 -2.93 -9.03
CA LYS A 21 -4.14 -2.40 -10.16
C LYS A 21 -4.12 -3.36 -11.35
N ALA A 22 -2.95 -3.92 -11.66
CA ALA A 22 -2.77 -4.84 -12.79
C ALA A 22 -3.42 -6.21 -12.55
N SER A 23 -3.60 -6.63 -11.30
CA SER A 23 -3.99 -8.00 -10.95
C SER A 23 -5.42 -8.14 -10.42
N SER A 24 -6.09 -9.22 -10.86
CA SER A 24 -7.38 -9.67 -10.31
C SER A 24 -7.25 -10.36 -8.94
N ASN A 25 -6.03 -10.75 -8.55
CA ASN A 25 -5.71 -11.36 -7.26
C ASN A 25 -4.59 -10.60 -6.53
N VAL A 26 -4.45 -10.82 -5.22
CA VAL A 26 -3.28 -10.36 -4.47
C VAL A 26 -2.15 -11.37 -4.68
N ALA A 27 -1.11 -10.96 -5.40
CA ALA A 27 0.00 -11.85 -5.73
C ALA A 27 0.78 -12.27 -4.46
N PRO A 28 1.28 -13.52 -4.41
CA PRO A 28 2.17 -13.97 -3.35
C PRO A 28 3.37 -13.02 -3.21
N GLY A 29 3.68 -12.62 -1.98
CA GLY A 29 4.81 -11.71 -1.68
C GLY A 29 4.45 -10.21 -1.67
N LEU A 30 3.28 -9.79 -2.16
CA LEU A 30 2.85 -8.38 -2.04
C LEU A 30 2.65 -7.96 -0.58
N ARG A 31 2.17 -8.87 0.28
CA ARG A 31 2.07 -8.60 1.72
C ARG A 31 3.43 -8.38 2.37
N GLY A 32 4.41 -9.24 2.08
CA GLY A 32 5.77 -9.05 2.58
C GLY A 32 6.36 -7.72 2.09
N SER A 33 6.07 -7.37 0.84
CA SER A 33 6.53 -6.13 0.22
C SER A 33 5.95 -4.87 0.89
N ILE A 34 4.65 -4.85 1.22
CA ILE A 34 4.04 -3.69 1.89
C ILE A 34 4.51 -3.57 3.35
N PHE A 35 4.71 -4.68 4.07
CA PHE A 35 5.28 -4.63 5.42
C PHE A 35 6.71 -4.10 5.42
N SER A 36 7.54 -4.59 4.49
CA SER A 36 8.90 -4.09 4.32
C SER A 36 8.92 -2.59 3.96
N ALA A 37 7.98 -2.13 3.13
CA ALA A 37 7.84 -0.70 2.82
C ALA A 37 7.50 0.13 4.06
N ILE A 38 6.53 -0.33 4.88
CA ILE A 38 6.14 0.34 6.12
C ILE A 38 7.33 0.43 7.08
N ASP A 39 8.08 -0.65 7.26
CA ASP A 39 9.26 -0.66 8.13
C ASP A 39 10.35 0.29 7.61
N GLN A 40 10.60 0.32 6.30
CA GLN A 40 11.54 1.27 5.69
C GLN A 40 11.12 2.72 5.91
N LEU A 41 9.82 3.03 5.77
CA LEU A 41 9.28 4.37 6.03
C LEU A 41 9.44 4.75 7.51
N ARG A 42 9.16 3.82 8.44
CA ARG A 42 9.32 4.05 9.88
C ARG A 42 10.78 4.28 10.27
N VAL A 43 11.70 3.44 9.78
CA VAL A 43 13.15 3.58 10.00
C VAL A 43 13.66 4.92 9.47
N ALA A 44 13.15 5.36 8.33
CA ALA A 44 13.51 6.65 7.75
C ALA A 44 12.81 7.86 8.40
N SER A 45 12.02 7.65 9.47
CA SER A 45 11.23 8.69 10.13
C SER A 45 10.34 9.47 9.15
N ALA A 46 9.74 8.76 8.18
CA ALA A 46 8.79 9.35 7.25
C ALA A 46 7.61 10.00 7.99
N PRO A 47 6.95 11.02 7.40
CA PRO A 47 5.81 11.66 8.03
C PRO A 47 4.73 10.63 8.41
N ALA A 48 4.16 10.78 9.62
CA ALA A 48 3.20 9.84 10.18
C ALA A 48 2.00 9.57 9.24
N GLU A 49 1.59 10.56 8.45
CA GLU A 49 0.53 10.42 7.46
C GLU A 49 0.87 9.39 6.38
N HIS A 50 2.10 9.36 5.87
CA HIS A 50 2.53 8.37 4.89
C HIS A 50 2.54 6.97 5.49
N VAL A 51 3.10 6.82 6.70
CA VAL A 51 3.10 5.53 7.41
C VAL A 51 1.66 5.04 7.62
N ALA A 52 0.76 5.93 8.05
CA ALA A 52 -0.65 5.59 8.25
C ALA A 52 -1.38 5.19 6.96
N ILE A 53 -1.10 5.87 5.83
CA ILE A 53 -1.68 5.48 4.53
C ILE A 53 -1.15 4.10 4.11
N ALA A 54 0.15 3.84 4.25
CA ALA A 54 0.75 2.54 3.92
C ALA A 54 0.17 1.40 4.79
N GLU A 55 -0.04 1.63 6.09
CA GLU A 55 -0.71 0.70 6.99
C GLU A 55 -2.16 0.41 6.58
N ARG A 56 -2.91 1.46 6.19
CA ARG A 56 -4.28 1.31 5.68
C ARG A 56 -4.30 0.49 4.38
N ILE A 57 -3.35 0.72 3.48
CA ILE A 57 -3.19 -0.10 2.27
C ILE A 57 -2.98 -1.57 2.64
N SER A 58 -2.06 -1.86 3.57
CA SER A 58 -1.81 -3.24 4.05
C SER A 58 -3.07 -3.90 4.63
N ALA A 59 -3.82 -3.19 5.48
CA ALA A 59 -5.06 -3.69 6.05
C ALA A 59 -6.13 -3.96 4.98
N THR A 60 -6.33 -3.05 4.04
CA THR A 60 -7.30 -3.19 2.96
C THR A 60 -6.91 -4.30 1.98
N MET A 61 -5.62 -4.49 1.70
CA MET A 61 -5.11 -5.65 0.94
C MET A 61 -5.49 -6.96 1.62
N HIS A 62 -5.32 -7.05 2.94
CA HIS A 62 -5.69 -8.26 3.67
C HIS A 62 -7.20 -8.53 3.60
N GLN A 63 -8.03 -7.50 3.66
CA GLN A 63 -9.47 -7.64 3.45
C GLN A 63 -9.79 -8.14 2.04
N LEU A 64 -9.05 -7.70 1.01
CA LEU A 64 -9.23 -8.15 -0.36
C LEU A 64 -8.89 -9.65 -0.49
N GLU A 65 -7.79 -10.10 0.11
CA GLU A 65 -7.42 -11.53 0.15
C GLU A 65 -8.55 -12.38 0.72
N TRP A 66 -9.12 -11.95 1.84
CA TRP A 66 -10.25 -12.64 2.46
C TRP A 66 -11.50 -12.64 1.60
N ALA A 67 -11.81 -11.53 0.93
CA ALA A 67 -12.97 -11.42 0.04
C ALA A 67 -12.80 -12.26 -1.24
N LEU A 68 -11.57 -12.38 -1.75
CA LEU A 68 -11.21 -13.30 -2.84
C LEU A 68 -11.40 -14.75 -2.42
N HIS A 69 -10.91 -15.13 -1.23
CA HIS A 69 -11.04 -16.49 -0.71
C HIS A 69 -12.52 -16.91 -0.49
N LYS A 70 -13.39 -15.97 -0.11
CA LYS A 70 -14.83 -16.21 0.11
C LYS A 70 -15.69 -16.04 -1.15
N SER A 71 -15.10 -15.78 -2.33
CA SER A 71 -15.81 -15.54 -3.60
C SER A 71 -16.91 -14.46 -3.52
N ASN A 72 -16.75 -13.47 -2.64
CA ASN A 72 -17.74 -12.40 -2.47
C ASN A 72 -17.42 -11.22 -3.41
N GLY A 73 -17.96 -11.26 -4.62
CA GLY A 73 -17.67 -10.28 -5.68
C GLY A 73 -18.02 -8.83 -5.34
N GLU A 74 -19.15 -8.58 -4.68
CA GLU A 74 -19.55 -7.23 -4.25
C GLU A 74 -18.55 -6.64 -3.25
N ARG A 75 -18.15 -7.46 -2.27
CA ARG A 75 -17.15 -7.05 -1.27
C ARG A 75 -15.79 -6.82 -1.92
N GLN A 76 -15.38 -7.64 -2.89
CA GLN A 76 -14.15 -7.42 -3.65
C GLN A 76 -14.18 -6.07 -4.40
N ALA A 77 -15.30 -5.74 -5.06
CA ALA A 77 -15.45 -4.47 -5.77
C ALA A 77 -15.35 -3.26 -4.82
N CYS A 78 -16.04 -3.32 -3.68
CA CYS A 78 -15.96 -2.28 -2.64
C CYS A 78 -14.53 -2.09 -2.12
N ILE A 79 -13.84 -3.20 -1.80
CA ILE A 79 -12.47 -3.14 -1.29
C ILE A 79 -11.50 -2.61 -2.35
N ARG A 80 -11.69 -2.97 -3.63
CA ARG A 80 -10.91 -2.42 -4.74
C ARG A 80 -11.11 -0.91 -4.89
N GLN A 81 -12.33 -0.41 -4.68
CA GLN A 81 -12.59 1.02 -4.67
C GLN A 81 -11.89 1.73 -3.49
N GLN A 82 -11.89 1.12 -2.30
CA GLN A 82 -11.12 1.64 -1.16
C GLN A 82 -9.62 1.69 -1.45
N LEU A 83 -9.05 0.65 -2.07
CA LEU A 83 -7.64 0.66 -2.49
C LEU A 83 -7.33 1.75 -3.51
N ARG A 84 -8.25 2.04 -4.44
CA ARG A 84 -8.09 3.16 -5.38
C ARG A 84 -8.06 4.51 -4.67
N ALA A 85 -8.99 4.74 -3.74
CA ALA A 85 -9.01 5.97 -2.94
C ALA A 85 -7.74 6.12 -2.08
N LEU A 86 -7.24 5.04 -1.49
CA LEU A 86 -5.97 5.04 -0.76
C LEU A 86 -4.77 5.32 -1.67
N ASN A 87 -4.77 4.78 -2.89
CA ASN A 87 -3.75 5.10 -3.88
C ASN A 87 -3.78 6.58 -4.27
N GLU A 88 -4.95 7.16 -4.46
CA GLU A 88 -5.10 8.60 -4.73
C GLU A 88 -4.61 9.44 -3.55
N ALA A 89 -4.98 9.07 -2.31
CA ALA A 89 -4.48 9.73 -1.11
C ALA A 89 -2.95 9.66 -0.99
N TRP A 90 -2.36 8.49 -1.28
CA TRP A 90 -0.92 8.31 -1.30
C TRP A 90 -0.22 9.24 -2.30
N LEU A 91 -0.75 9.35 -3.52
CA LEU A 91 -0.19 10.22 -4.57
C LEU A 91 -0.41 11.71 -4.30
N ALA A 92 -1.50 12.06 -3.61
CA ALA A 92 -1.81 13.43 -3.20
C ALA A 92 -1.00 13.88 -1.97
N THR A 93 -0.51 12.92 -1.17
CA THR A 93 0.32 13.24 -0.02
C THR A 93 1.67 13.74 -0.53
N PRO A 94 2.08 14.99 -0.22
CA PRO A 94 3.33 15.52 -0.71
C PRO A 94 4.48 14.69 -0.14
N ALA A 95 5.22 14.01 -1.01
CA ALA A 95 6.47 13.36 -0.63
C ALA A 95 7.34 14.40 0.09
N PRO A 96 8.07 14.01 1.17
CA PRO A 96 8.86 14.95 1.94
C PRO A 96 9.79 15.71 1.00
N ARG A 97 9.49 17.00 0.77
CA ARG A 97 10.40 17.93 0.12
C ARG A 97 11.51 18.18 1.14
N ASN A 98 12.74 17.93 0.69
CA ASN A 98 13.98 18.13 1.43
C ASN A 98 13.99 19.39 2.29
#